data_AF-A0A1B6EXK8-F1
#
_entry.id   AF-A0A1B6EXK8-F1
#
_cell.length_a   1.000
_cell.length_b   1.000
_cell.length_c   1.000
_cell.angle_alpha   90.00
_cell.angle_beta   90.00
_cell.angle_gamma   90.00
#
_symmetry.space_group_name_H-M   'P 1'
#
loop_
_entity.id
_entity.type
_entity.pdbx_description
1 polymer ?
#
loop_
_entity_poly.entity_id
_entity_poly.type
_entity_poly.pdbx_seq_one_letter_code
_entity_poly.pdbx_strand_id
1 'polypeptide(L)'
;MCLPINNWNLQFTVLLSIIIITTKLSSEKTPTDYILCRQCGTDVASADSLANLHSPAAVSKTNESLFGLDEVYVQSLINPLHIKFNVVTVLESTCVTSARFWVSDHSWFPGYAWKPCTCSRCRQQLGWAFEPLVSADSLKIRASNKGFYTLILDNIISELVSDQLLIVPQTVTVR
;
A
#
# COMPACT_ATOMS: atom_id res chain seq x y z
N MET A 1 7.58 27.24 68.73
CA MET A 1 7.86 27.39 67.28
C MET A 1 7.69 26.03 66.62
N CYS A 2 7.30 26.05 65.34
CA CYS A 2 7.01 24.93 64.42
C CYS A 2 5.53 24.51 64.35
N LEU A 3 4.80 25.10 63.39
CA LEU A 3 3.56 24.57 62.82
C LEU A 3 3.90 23.57 61.69
N PRO A 4 3.08 22.52 61.48
CA PRO A 4 3.36 21.54 60.44
C PRO A 4 2.99 22.10 59.06
N ILE A 5 3.93 22.01 58.13
CA ILE A 5 3.75 22.39 56.72
C ILE A 5 2.98 21.26 56.05
N ASN A 6 1.78 21.58 55.54
CA ASN A 6 0.83 20.63 54.99
C ASN A 6 1.29 20.17 53.59
N ASN A 7 1.54 18.86 53.42
CA ASN A 7 2.19 18.25 52.26
C ASN A 7 1.22 17.96 51.09
N TRP A 8 0.30 18.89 50.80
CA TRP A 8 -0.77 18.68 49.81
C TRP A 8 -0.31 18.96 48.37
N ASN A 9 0.74 19.76 48.17
CA ASN A 9 1.24 20.13 46.84
C ASN A 9 1.99 18.99 46.11
N LEU A 10 2.56 18.01 46.84
CA LEU A 10 3.22 16.85 46.23
C LEU A 10 2.21 15.82 45.68
N GLN A 11 1.06 15.64 46.34
CA GLN A 11 0.04 14.67 45.93
C GLN A 11 -0.63 15.08 44.60
N PHE A 12 -0.93 16.38 44.44
CA PHE A 12 -1.55 16.91 43.22
C PHE A 12 -0.61 16.90 42.02
N THR A 13 0.69 17.14 42.21
CA THR A 13 1.68 17.11 41.12
C THR A 13 1.96 15.69 40.62
N VAL A 14 1.98 14.70 41.52
CA VAL A 14 2.10 13.28 41.15
C VAL A 14 0.85 12.79 40.41
N LEU A 15 -0.36 13.19 40.84
CA LEU A 15 -1.59 12.84 40.13
C LEU A 15 -1.67 13.51 38.74
N LEU A 16 -1.29 14.79 38.61
CA LEU A 16 -1.22 15.46 37.31
C LEU A 16 -0.23 14.79 36.36
N SER A 17 0.95 14.40 36.86
CA SER A 17 1.97 13.74 36.04
C SER A 17 1.57 12.30 35.67
N ILE A 18 0.88 11.56 36.54
CA ILE A 18 0.31 10.25 36.20
C ILE A 18 -0.78 10.40 35.12
N ILE A 19 -1.64 11.42 35.18
CA ILE A 19 -2.64 11.71 34.13
C ILE A 19 -1.96 12.11 32.79
N ILE A 20 -0.86 12.86 32.84
CA ILE A 20 -0.08 13.22 31.64
C ILE A 20 0.65 11.98 31.06
N ILE A 21 1.03 11.01 31.90
CA ILE A 21 1.65 9.75 31.47
C ILE A 21 0.62 8.76 30.92
N THR A 22 -0.61 8.69 31.47
CA THR A 22 -1.67 7.83 30.94
C THR A 22 -2.31 8.40 29.67
N THR A 23 -2.23 9.72 29.44
CA THR A 23 -2.58 10.34 28.16
C THR A 23 -1.45 10.28 27.13
N LYS A 24 -0.37 9.50 27.38
CA LYS A 24 0.52 9.07 26.29
C LYS A 24 -0.26 8.17 25.34
N LEU A 25 -0.93 8.85 24.41
CA LEU A 25 -1.11 8.52 23.02
C LEU A 25 -1.22 7.01 22.78
N SER A 26 -2.39 6.48 23.11
CA SER A 26 -2.98 5.47 22.23
C SER A 26 -3.05 6.14 20.87
N SER A 27 -1.99 5.96 20.07
CA SER A 27 -2.11 6.08 18.63
C SER A 27 -3.19 5.07 18.27
N GLU A 28 -4.43 5.53 18.12
CA GLU A 28 -5.40 4.77 17.34
C GLU A 28 -4.68 4.51 16.02
N LYS A 29 -4.24 3.26 15.84
CA LYS A 29 -3.62 2.84 14.60
C LYS A 29 -4.74 2.96 13.60
N THR A 30 -4.71 4.02 12.78
CA THR A 30 -5.65 4.18 11.68
C THR A 30 -5.70 2.85 10.94
N PRO A 31 -6.88 2.30 10.62
CA PRO A 31 -6.97 1.05 9.90
C PRO A 31 -6.10 1.15 8.64
N THR A 32 -5.08 0.31 8.56
CA THR A 32 -4.22 0.22 7.38
C THR A 32 -5.11 -0.35 6.27
N ASP A 33 -5.39 0.46 5.25
CA ASP A 33 -6.22 0.03 4.12
C ASP A 33 -5.56 -1.13 3.38
N TYR A 34 -6.36 -1.89 2.63
CA TYR A 34 -5.89 -2.96 1.78
C TYR A 34 -6.14 -2.64 0.32
N ILE A 35 -5.18 -3.02 -0.51
CA ILE A 35 -5.28 -2.96 -1.96
C ILE A 35 -5.87 -4.29 -2.42
N LEU A 36 -7.06 -4.24 -2.98
CA LEU A 36 -7.80 -5.40 -3.48
C LEU A 36 -7.73 -5.48 -5.01
N CYS A 37 -7.88 -6.68 -5.55
CA CYS A 37 -8.09 -6.91 -6.96
C CYS A 37 -9.49 -6.41 -7.33
N ARG A 38 -9.60 -5.39 -8.18
CA ARG A 38 -10.89 -4.80 -8.56
C ARG A 38 -11.87 -5.81 -9.17
N GLN A 39 -11.35 -6.83 -9.86
CA GLN A 39 -12.18 -7.83 -10.54
C GLN A 39 -12.86 -8.83 -9.59
N CYS A 40 -12.25 -9.14 -8.43
CA CYS A 40 -12.73 -10.24 -7.58
C CYS A 40 -12.65 -10.00 -6.07
N GLY A 41 -12.18 -8.83 -5.65
CA GLY A 41 -12.08 -8.42 -4.24
C GLY A 41 -11.03 -9.15 -3.43
N THR A 42 -10.12 -9.91 -4.04
CA THR A 42 -9.04 -10.60 -3.29
C THR A 42 -7.90 -9.66 -2.99
N ASP A 43 -7.37 -9.75 -1.77
CA ASP A 43 -6.22 -8.99 -1.28
C ASP A 43 -5.02 -9.12 -2.21
N VAL A 44 -4.48 -7.98 -2.63
CA VAL A 44 -3.30 -7.86 -3.49
C VAL A 44 -2.10 -7.40 -2.71
N ALA A 45 -2.25 -6.41 -1.83
CA ALA A 45 -1.19 -5.85 -1.00
C ALA A 45 -1.78 -5.05 0.18
N SER A 46 -0.99 -4.85 1.23
CA SER A 46 -1.29 -3.83 2.25
C SER A 46 -0.94 -2.44 1.73
N ALA A 47 -1.72 -1.41 2.06
CA ALA A 47 -1.38 -0.02 1.74
C ALA A 47 -0.02 0.37 2.33
N ASP A 48 0.38 -0.19 3.49
CA ASP A 48 1.69 0.07 4.12
C ASP A 48 2.88 -0.38 3.25
N SER A 49 2.64 -1.27 2.28
CA SER A 49 3.67 -1.74 1.36
C SER A 49 3.88 -0.82 0.17
N LEU A 50 3.05 0.22 -0.01
CA LEU A 50 3.25 1.23 -1.05
C LEU A 50 4.63 1.84 -0.89
N ALA A 51 5.40 1.77 -1.96
CA ALA A 51 6.70 2.40 -2.05
C ALA A 51 6.64 3.39 -3.20
N ASN A 52 7.00 4.65 -2.97
CA ASN A 52 7.06 5.67 -4.01
C ASN A 52 8.34 5.51 -4.87
N LEU A 53 8.53 4.32 -5.48
CA LEU A 53 9.69 4.02 -6.31
C LEU A 53 9.54 4.70 -7.68
N HIS A 54 10.47 5.61 -7.97
CA HIS A 54 10.45 6.38 -9.20
C HIS A 54 11.04 5.57 -10.36
N SER A 55 10.24 5.34 -11.40
CA SER A 55 10.76 4.88 -12.68
C SER A 55 11.43 6.04 -13.42
N PRO A 56 12.67 5.86 -13.93
CA PRO A 56 13.28 6.78 -14.87
C PRO A 56 12.55 6.86 -16.22
N ALA A 57 11.72 5.88 -16.55
CA ALA A 57 10.96 5.80 -17.79
C ALA A 57 9.55 6.44 -17.69
N ALA A 58 9.18 7.00 -16.54
CA ALA A 58 7.89 7.63 -16.33
C ALA A 58 7.71 8.89 -17.21
N VAL A 59 6.63 8.92 -17.99
CA VAL A 59 6.30 10.06 -18.86
C VAL A 59 5.55 11.17 -18.12
N SER A 60 4.81 10.82 -17.07
CA SER A 60 4.14 11.76 -16.17
C SER A 60 4.01 11.18 -14.78
N LYS A 61 3.87 12.07 -13.80
CA LYS A 61 3.99 11.77 -12.37
C LYS A 61 3.01 12.65 -11.60
N THR A 62 2.21 12.06 -10.71
CA THR A 62 1.23 12.76 -9.86
C THR A 62 1.30 12.21 -8.44
N ASN A 63 1.12 13.09 -7.46
CA ASN A 63 0.86 12.69 -6.08
C ASN A 63 -0.65 12.70 -5.87
N GLU A 64 -1.19 11.59 -5.38
CA GLU A 64 -2.61 11.40 -5.16
C GLU A 64 -2.85 10.90 -3.74
N SER A 65 -4.01 11.21 -3.16
CA SER A 65 -4.45 10.58 -1.92
C SER A 65 -5.18 9.28 -2.28
N LEU A 66 -4.54 8.14 -2.05
CA LEU A 66 -5.04 6.82 -2.42
C LEU A 66 -4.84 5.85 -1.24
N PHE A 67 -5.75 4.88 -1.11
CA PHE A 67 -5.64 3.81 -0.11
C PHE A 67 -5.49 4.31 1.34
N GLY A 68 -6.18 5.41 1.67
CA GLY A 68 -6.08 6.05 2.99
C GLY A 68 -4.74 6.74 3.29
N LEU A 69 -3.85 6.84 2.30
CA LEU A 69 -2.56 7.52 2.41
C LEU A 69 -2.56 8.79 1.57
N ASP A 70 -1.89 9.82 2.08
CA ASP A 70 -1.51 10.99 1.30
C ASP A 70 -0.19 10.73 0.56
N GLU A 71 0.03 11.48 -0.52
CA GLU A 71 1.27 11.44 -1.30
C GLU A 71 1.61 10.07 -1.91
N VAL A 72 0.60 9.32 -2.36
CA VAL A 72 0.79 8.12 -3.17
C VAL A 72 1.23 8.54 -4.57
N TYR A 73 2.40 8.06 -4.96
CA TYR A 73 3.00 8.45 -6.23
C TYR A 73 2.48 7.56 -7.37
N VAL A 74 1.66 8.16 -8.21
CA VAL A 74 1.16 7.56 -9.44
C VAL A 74 2.05 7.98 -10.60
N GLN A 75 2.53 7.00 -11.36
CA GLN A 75 3.36 7.27 -12.54
C GLN A 75 2.77 6.62 -13.79
N SER A 76 2.81 7.37 -14.88
CA SER A 76 2.42 6.86 -16.19
C SER A 76 3.63 6.25 -16.89
N LEU A 77 3.50 4.99 -17.29
CA LEU A 77 4.52 4.23 -18.01
C LEU A 77 3.96 3.78 -19.36
N ILE A 78 4.80 3.78 -20.40
CA ILE A 78 4.42 3.35 -21.75
C ILE A 78 5.25 2.12 -22.10
N ASN A 79 4.59 1.07 -22.57
CA ASN A 79 5.28 -0.13 -23.04
C ASN A 79 5.73 0.03 -24.52
N PRO A 80 6.55 -0.89 -25.06
CA PRO A 80 6.99 -0.82 -26.46
C PRO A 80 5.85 -0.83 -27.51
N LEU A 81 4.65 -1.28 -27.12
CA LEU A 81 3.45 -1.25 -27.97
C LEU A 81 2.67 0.06 -27.84
N HIS A 82 3.24 1.09 -27.22
CA HIS A 82 2.64 2.42 -26.99
C HIS A 82 1.38 2.41 -26.11
N ILE A 83 1.19 1.35 -25.31
CA ILE A 83 0.11 1.27 -24.33
C ILE A 83 0.56 1.96 -23.05
N LYS A 84 -0.23 2.94 -22.59
CA LYS A 84 -0.01 3.70 -21.37
C LYS A 84 -0.66 2.99 -20.18
N PHE A 85 0.06 2.89 -19.07
CA PHE A 85 -0.43 2.39 -17.78
C PHE A 85 -0.16 3.42 -16.69
N ASN A 86 -1.16 3.72 -15.88
CA ASN A 86 -0.97 4.43 -14.62
C ASN A 86 -0.73 3.37 -13.54
N VAL A 87 0.41 3.47 -12.85
CA VAL A 87 0.82 2.47 -11.87
C VAL A 87 1.24 3.12 -10.56
N VAL A 88 1.07 2.33 -9.49
CA VAL A 88 1.71 2.54 -8.19
C VAL A 88 2.72 1.41 -7.96
N THR A 89 3.66 1.62 -7.05
CA THR A 89 4.65 0.61 -6.68
C THR A 89 4.44 0.12 -5.26
N VAL A 90 4.57 -1.20 -5.05
CA VAL A 90 4.46 -1.85 -3.74
C VAL A 90 5.63 -2.80 -3.52
N LEU A 91 6.12 -2.93 -2.30
CA LEU A 91 7.21 -3.85 -1.94
C LEU A 91 6.73 -5.30 -1.83
N GLU A 92 5.50 -5.50 -1.39
CA GLU A 92 4.92 -6.82 -1.16
C GLU A 92 3.61 -6.98 -1.93
N SER A 93 3.40 -8.15 -2.53
CA SER A 93 2.13 -8.46 -3.18
C SER A 93 1.85 -9.95 -3.24
N THR A 94 0.57 -10.31 -3.15
CA THR A 94 0.09 -11.68 -3.37
C THR A 94 0.08 -12.08 -4.85
N CYS A 95 0.29 -11.11 -5.76
CA CYS A 95 0.34 -11.29 -7.21
C CYS A 95 1.29 -12.41 -7.63
N VAL A 96 0.88 -13.23 -8.62
CA VAL A 96 1.67 -14.37 -9.11
C VAL A 96 2.14 -14.09 -10.52
N THR A 97 3.44 -14.26 -10.77
CA THR A 97 4.01 -14.05 -12.10
C THR A 97 3.51 -15.12 -13.09
N SER A 98 3.14 -14.72 -14.30
CA SER A 98 2.58 -15.64 -15.31
C SER A 98 3.58 -16.08 -16.39
N ALA A 99 4.77 -15.45 -16.46
CA ALA A 99 5.81 -15.79 -17.43
C ALA A 99 6.88 -16.74 -16.85
N ARG A 100 7.45 -17.58 -17.73
CA ARG A 100 8.49 -18.55 -17.37
C ARG A 100 9.81 -17.88 -16.97
N PHE A 101 10.22 -16.85 -17.71
CA PHE A 101 11.52 -16.20 -17.54
C PHE A 101 11.37 -14.75 -17.11
N TRP A 102 12.32 -14.26 -16.33
CA TRP A 102 12.49 -12.84 -16.05
C TRP A 102 13.07 -12.16 -17.29
N VAL A 103 12.53 -11.01 -17.67
CA VAL A 103 12.95 -10.27 -18.87
C VAL A 103 13.54 -8.93 -18.45
N SER A 104 14.75 -8.61 -18.90
CA SER A 104 15.38 -7.31 -18.66
C SER A 104 15.04 -6.27 -19.74
N ASP A 105 14.68 -6.74 -20.93
CA ASP A 105 14.40 -5.88 -22.08
C ASP A 105 13.21 -4.98 -21.79
N HIS A 106 13.35 -3.71 -22.17
CA HIS A 106 12.33 -2.68 -21.97
C HIS A 106 11.85 -2.53 -20.51
N SER A 107 12.71 -2.88 -19.54
CA SER A 107 12.41 -2.64 -18.14
C SER A 107 12.26 -1.14 -17.87
N TRP A 108 11.18 -0.76 -17.18
CA TRP A 108 10.99 0.60 -16.68
C TRP A 108 11.91 0.96 -15.50
N PHE A 109 12.60 -0.04 -14.93
CA PHE A 109 13.48 0.13 -13.77
C PHE A 109 14.86 -0.46 -14.09
N PRO A 110 15.86 0.38 -14.43
CA PRO A 110 17.21 -0.09 -14.72
C PRO A 110 17.78 -0.94 -13.58
N GLY A 111 18.42 -2.05 -13.92
CA GLY A 111 18.96 -3.01 -12.94
C GLY A 111 17.97 -4.08 -12.46
N TYR A 112 16.72 -4.04 -12.93
CA TYR A 112 15.69 -5.03 -12.62
C TYR A 112 15.18 -5.72 -13.88
N ALA A 113 14.93 -7.03 -13.78
CA ALA A 113 14.13 -7.77 -14.74
C ALA A 113 12.68 -7.87 -14.25
N TRP A 114 11.76 -8.06 -15.18
CA TRP A 114 10.33 -8.07 -14.90
C TRP A 114 9.63 -9.33 -15.40
N LYS A 115 8.48 -9.62 -14.79
CA LYS A 115 7.49 -10.60 -15.26
C LYS A 115 6.10 -10.01 -15.13
N PRO A 116 5.18 -10.24 -16.09
CA PRO A 116 3.77 -9.94 -15.88
C PRO A 116 3.27 -10.68 -14.64
N CYS A 117 2.44 -10.01 -13.85
CA CYS A 117 1.89 -10.54 -12.62
C CYS A 117 0.35 -10.49 -12.69
N THR A 118 -0.27 -11.57 -12.21
CA THR A 118 -1.72 -11.78 -12.24
C THR A 118 -2.28 -12.06 -10.85
N CYS A 119 -3.55 -11.73 -10.65
CA CYS A 119 -4.28 -12.05 -9.44
C CYS A 119 -4.24 -13.56 -9.18
N SER A 120 -3.88 -13.96 -7.96
CA SER A 120 -3.81 -15.36 -7.53
C SER A 120 -5.15 -16.10 -7.62
N ARG A 121 -6.27 -15.37 -7.54
CA ARG A 121 -7.63 -15.93 -7.60
C ARG A 121 -8.23 -15.91 -9.00
N CYS A 122 -8.38 -14.74 -9.61
CA CYS A 122 -9.12 -14.60 -10.88
C CYS A 122 -8.25 -14.48 -12.13
N ARG A 123 -6.92 -14.51 -11.98
CA ARG A 123 -5.94 -14.37 -13.09
C ARG A 123 -5.97 -13.05 -13.86
N GLN A 124 -6.78 -12.07 -13.46
CA GLN A 124 -6.71 -10.70 -13.97
C GLN A 124 -5.26 -10.18 -13.89
N GLN A 125 -4.77 -9.55 -14.96
CA GLN A 125 -3.46 -8.90 -14.92
C GLN A 125 -3.51 -7.75 -13.92
N LEU A 126 -2.65 -7.78 -12.91
CA LEU A 126 -2.54 -6.71 -11.92
C LEU A 126 -1.38 -5.78 -12.21
N GLY A 127 -0.36 -6.24 -12.93
CA GLY A 127 0.77 -5.43 -13.32
C GLY A 127 2.00 -6.29 -13.58
N TRP A 128 3.12 -5.93 -12.95
CA TRP A 128 4.42 -6.58 -13.15
C TRP A 128 5.18 -6.71 -11.84
N ALA A 129 5.86 -7.84 -11.67
CA ALA A 129 6.85 -8.03 -10.62
C ALA A 129 8.23 -7.65 -11.17
N PHE A 130 9.06 -7.01 -10.35
CA PHE A 130 10.43 -6.63 -10.65
C PHE A 130 11.38 -7.29 -9.66
N GLU A 131 12.44 -7.92 -10.18
CA GLU A 131 13.49 -8.58 -9.40
C GLU A 131 14.85 -8.06 -9.85
N PRO A 132 15.79 -7.76 -8.92
CA PRO A 132 17.15 -7.39 -9.30
C PRO A 132 17.78 -8.46 -10.21
N LEU A 133 18.53 -8.03 -11.23
CA LEU A 133 19.14 -8.95 -12.19
C LEU A 133 20.00 -10.03 -11.52
N VAL A 134 20.66 -9.69 -10.42
CA VAL A 134 21.54 -10.59 -9.65
C VAL A 134 20.78 -11.69 -8.88
N SER A 135 19.48 -11.53 -8.65
CA SER A 135 18.65 -12.48 -7.89
C SER A 135 17.46 -13.03 -8.67
N ALA A 136 17.37 -12.72 -9.97
CA ALA A 136 16.33 -13.16 -10.88
C ALA A 136 16.42 -14.67 -11.15
N ASP A 137 15.68 -15.45 -10.37
CA ASP A 137 15.53 -16.90 -10.53
C ASP A 137 14.23 -17.25 -11.26
N SER A 138 14.34 -17.91 -12.42
CA SER A 138 13.20 -18.30 -13.25
C SER A 138 12.13 -19.13 -12.53
N LEU A 139 12.52 -19.93 -11.52
CA LEU A 139 11.60 -20.79 -10.75
C LEU A 139 10.74 -19.99 -9.77
N LYS A 140 11.15 -18.78 -9.40
CA LYS A 140 10.37 -17.92 -8.51
C LYS A 140 9.15 -17.38 -9.24
N ILE A 141 8.00 -17.58 -8.60
CA ILE A 141 6.68 -17.12 -9.05
C ILE A 141 6.28 -15.75 -8.46
N ARG A 142 7.15 -15.17 -7.63
CA ARG A 142 7.01 -13.89 -6.94
C ARG A 142 8.38 -13.20 -6.83
N ALA A 143 8.36 -11.88 -6.75
CA ALA A 143 9.57 -11.13 -6.39
C ALA A 143 10.02 -11.49 -4.97
N SER A 144 11.33 -11.45 -4.74
CA SER A 144 11.92 -11.57 -3.42
C SER A 144 11.73 -10.28 -2.62
N ASN A 145 12.20 -10.26 -1.37
CA ASN A 145 12.25 -9.05 -0.55
C ASN A 145 13.20 -7.95 -1.07
N LYS A 146 14.00 -8.25 -2.11
CA LYS A 146 14.82 -7.25 -2.83
C LYS A 146 14.14 -6.72 -4.09
N GLY A 147 13.05 -7.37 -4.50
CA GLY A 147 12.21 -6.95 -5.60
C GLY A 147 11.01 -6.14 -5.12
N PHE A 148 10.13 -5.82 -6.05
CA PHE A 148 8.92 -5.05 -5.81
C PHE A 148 7.92 -5.30 -6.95
N TYR A 149 6.78 -4.64 -6.93
CA TYR A 149 5.74 -4.77 -7.94
C TYR A 149 5.29 -3.38 -8.40
N THR A 150 4.92 -3.27 -9.67
CA THR A 150 4.06 -2.17 -10.15
C THR A 150 2.65 -2.72 -10.34
N LEU A 151 1.65 -2.05 -9.77
CA LEU A 151 0.25 -2.40 -9.91
C LEU A 151 -0.47 -1.36 -10.76
N ILE A 152 -1.25 -1.83 -11.75
CA ILE A 152 -2.06 -1.00 -12.63
C ILE A 152 -3.24 -0.47 -11.83
N LEU A 153 -3.36 0.85 -11.72
CA LEU A 153 -4.33 1.52 -10.85
C LEU A 153 -5.78 1.11 -11.16
N ASP A 154 -6.11 0.98 -12.45
CA ASP A 154 -7.45 0.58 -12.89
C ASP A 154 -7.82 -0.85 -12.48
N ASN A 155 -6.85 -1.71 -12.18
CA ASN A 155 -7.09 -3.12 -11.85
C ASN A 155 -7.10 -3.40 -10.35
N ILE A 156 -6.88 -2.37 -9.52
CA ILE A 156 -6.90 -2.44 -8.07
C ILE A 156 -7.90 -1.46 -7.47
N ILE A 157 -8.35 -1.71 -6.25
CA ILE A 157 -9.27 -0.85 -5.50
C ILE A 157 -8.94 -0.89 -4.00
N SER A 158 -9.23 0.21 -3.30
CA SER A 158 -9.17 0.28 -1.84
C SER A 158 -10.28 -0.57 -1.21
N GLU A 159 -9.97 -1.29 -0.13
CA GLU A 159 -10.96 -1.99 0.68
C GLU A 159 -11.93 -0.99 1.32
N LEU A 160 -11.40 0.09 1.94
CA LEU A 160 -12.23 1.14 2.54
C LEU A 160 -13.23 1.75 1.54
N VAL A 161 -12.80 2.02 0.31
CA VAL A 161 -13.68 2.52 -0.76
C VAL A 161 -14.68 1.45 -1.19
N SER A 162 -14.25 0.19 -1.33
CA SER A 162 -15.13 -0.93 -1.67
C SER A 162 -16.27 -1.07 -0.64
N ASP A 163 -15.96 -1.00 0.64
CA ASP A 163 -16.94 -1.15 1.72
C ASP A 163 -17.96 -0.01 1.74
N GLN A 164 -17.54 1.22 1.45
CA GLN A 164 -18.45 2.37 1.34
C GLN A 164 -19.47 2.21 0.21
N LEU A 165 -19.08 1.55 -0.89
CA LEU A 165 -19.99 1.29 -2.03
C LEU A 165 -21.04 0.22 -1.72
N LEU A 166 -20.83 -0.59 -0.68
CA LEU A 166 -21.74 -1.67 -0.26
C LEU A 166 -22.82 -1.20 0.73
N ILE A 167 -22.77 0.05 1.20
CA ILE A 167 -23.76 0.58 2.14
C ILE A 167 -25.10 0.79 1.41
N VAL A 168 -26.06 -0.09 1.67
CA VAL A 168 -27.45 0.10 1.23
C VAL A 168 -28.14 1.10 2.15
N PRO A 169 -28.81 2.14 1.63
CA PRO A 169 -29.59 3.05 2.47
C PRO A 169 -30.66 2.29 3.22
N GLN A 170 -30.69 2.40 4.55
CA GLN A 170 -31.81 1.90 5.32
C GLN A 170 -33.05 2.73 4.95
N THR A 171 -34.05 2.08 4.36
CA THR A 171 -35.34 2.71 4.09
C THR A 171 -35.95 3.13 5.42
N VAL A 172 -35.99 4.43 5.69
CA VAL A 172 -36.77 4.98 6.78
C VAL A 172 -38.23 4.71 6.46
N THR A 173 -38.83 3.72 7.10
CA THR A 173 -40.28 3.54 7.10
C THR A 173 -40.90 4.70 7.88
N VAL A 174 -41.36 5.71 7.14
CA VAL A 174 -42.22 6.75 7.70
C VAL A 174 -43.51 6.06 8.14
N ARG A 175 -43.75 6.07 9.46
CA ARG A 175 -44.95 5.51 10.10
C ARG A 175 -46.20 6.33 9.75
#